data_AF-A0A2R6FN10-F1
#
_entry.id   AF-A0A2R6FN10-F1
#
_cell.length_a   1.000
_cell.length_b   1.000
_cell.length_c   1.000
_cell.angle_alpha   90.00
_cell.angle_beta   90.00
_cell.angle_gamma   90.00
#
_symmetry.space_group_name_H-M   'P 1'
#
loop_
_entity.id
_entity.type
_entity.pdbx_description
1 polymer ?
#
loop_
_entity_poly.entity_id
_entity_poly.type
_entity_poly.pdbx_seq_one_letter_code
_entity_poly.pdbx_strand_id
1 'polypeptide(L)'
;MRRTLAGLLALVLVGTLFTGIAAADTRAGGTVVIEEGEQVNGLSATASTVVISGTVNGDLRAYGSDVVVTETGNVTGTVRIYAGSATPSPAT
;
A
#
# COMPACT_ATOMS: atom_id res chain seq x y z
N MET A 1 -6.26 -34.82 -4.45
CA MET A 1 -4.82 -34.73 -4.76
C MET A 1 -4.49 -33.69 -5.82
N ARG A 2 -5.05 -33.73 -7.04
CA ARG A 2 -4.78 -32.69 -8.07
C ARG A 2 -5.26 -31.27 -7.70
N ARG A 3 -6.48 -31.16 -7.15
CA ARG A 3 -7.03 -29.87 -6.69
C ARG A 3 -6.29 -29.28 -5.48
N THR A 4 -5.82 -30.14 -4.58
CA THR A 4 -5.04 -29.72 -3.41
C THR A 4 -3.62 -29.29 -3.81
N LEU A 5 -2.99 -29.99 -4.76
CA LEU A 5 -1.72 -29.55 -5.35
C LEU A 5 -1.87 -28.20 -6.06
N ALA A 6 -2.95 -27.99 -6.83
CA ALA A 6 -3.19 -26.73 -7.53
C ALA A 6 -3.38 -25.55 -6.55
N GLY A 7 -4.12 -25.76 -5.45
CA GLY A 7 -4.29 -24.74 -4.41
C GLY A 7 -2.97 -24.40 -3.70
N LEU A 8 -2.15 -25.40 -3.39
CA LEU A 8 -0.84 -25.20 -2.76
C LEU A 8 0.13 -24.49 -3.71
N LEU A 9 0.10 -24.84 -5.01
CA LEU A 9 0.92 -24.19 -6.02
C LEU A 9 0.51 -22.72 -6.25
N ALA A 10 -0.79 -22.44 -6.26
CA ALA A 10 -1.31 -21.08 -6.35
C ALA A 10 -0.95 -20.25 -5.10
N LEU A 11 -1.05 -20.85 -3.91
CA LEU A 11 -0.66 -20.21 -2.66
C LEU A 11 0.85 -19.91 -2.62
N VAL A 12 1.68 -20.83 -3.11
CA VAL A 12 3.13 -20.64 -3.23
C VAL A 12 3.47 -19.58 -4.26
N LEU A 13 2.82 -19.56 -5.44
CA LEU A 13 3.02 -18.53 -6.45
C LEU A 13 2.67 -17.14 -5.92
N VAL A 14 1.55 -17.03 -5.20
CA VAL A 14 1.15 -15.79 -4.53
C VAL A 14 2.18 -15.41 -3.46
N GLY A 15 2.64 -16.37 -2.65
CA GLY A 15 3.69 -16.18 -1.65
C GLY A 15 5.03 -15.69 -2.22
N THR A 16 5.40 -16.12 -3.44
CA THR A 16 6.64 -15.68 -4.10
C THR A 16 6.58 -14.25 -4.63
N LEU A 17 5.40 -13.64 -4.77
CA LEU A 17 5.29 -12.20 -5.06
C LEU A 17 5.60 -11.34 -3.82
N PHE A 18 5.62 -11.93 -2.62
CA PHE A 18 6.00 -11.27 -1.37
C PHE A 18 7.50 -11.41 -1.05
N THR A 19 8.32 -11.97 -1.95
CA THR A 19 9.79 -11.95 -1.78
C THR A 19 10.36 -10.58 -2.14
N GLY A 20 9.82 -9.52 -1.53
CA GLY A 20 10.41 -8.20 -1.51
C GLY A 20 11.21 -8.06 -0.23
N ILE A 21 12.54 -8.08 -0.33
CA ILE A 21 13.38 -7.39 0.64
C ILE A 21 12.74 -6.01 0.93
N ALA A 22 12.56 -5.64 2.19
CA ALA A 22 11.82 -4.43 2.61
C ALA A 22 12.53 -3.12 2.19
N ALA A 23 12.61 -2.87 0.89
CA ALA A 23 12.97 -1.58 0.34
C ALA A 23 11.70 -0.73 0.36
N ALA A 24 11.64 0.19 1.33
CA ALA A 24 10.56 1.17 1.39
C ALA A 24 10.53 1.94 0.06
N ASP A 25 9.42 1.80 -0.67
CA ASP A 25 9.22 2.46 -1.96
C ASP A 25 9.12 3.96 -1.72
N THR A 26 10.03 4.76 -2.28
CA THR A 26 10.09 6.21 -2.05
C THR A 26 9.61 6.95 -3.28
N ARG A 27 8.48 7.64 -3.16
CA ARG A 27 7.84 8.38 -4.26
C ARG A 27 7.73 9.85 -3.93
N ALA A 28 8.15 10.72 -4.85
CA ALA A 28 8.08 12.16 -4.69
C ALA A 28 7.54 12.83 -5.95
N GLY A 29 6.67 13.82 -5.80
CA GLY A 29 6.07 14.54 -6.93
C GLY A 29 4.97 15.52 -6.50
N GLY A 30 4.26 16.10 -7.47
CA GLY A 30 3.08 16.93 -7.18
C GLY A 30 1.91 16.11 -6.65
N THR A 31 1.71 14.92 -7.21
CA THR A 31 0.67 13.97 -6.80
C THR A 31 1.26 12.56 -6.83
N VAL A 32 1.00 11.77 -5.78
CA VAL A 32 1.38 10.36 -5.71
C VAL A 32 0.11 9.53 -5.55
N VAL A 33 -0.08 8.55 -6.43
CA VAL A 33 -1.21 7.63 -6.41
C VAL A 33 -0.67 6.20 -6.29
N ILE A 34 -1.23 5.43 -5.36
CA ILE A 34 -1.09 3.97 -5.31
C ILE A 34 -2.40 3.41 -5.84
N GLU A 35 -2.33 2.77 -7.00
CA GLU A 35 -3.52 2.27 -7.71
C GLU A 35 -4.14 1.06 -7.00
N GLU A 36 -5.42 0.80 -7.26
CA GLU A 36 -6.10 -0.38 -6.73
C GLU A 36 -5.45 -1.68 -7.26
N GLY A 37 -5.18 -2.63 -6.36
CA GLY A 37 -4.47 -3.88 -6.70
C GLY A 37 -2.94 -3.75 -6.76
N GLU A 38 -2.39 -2.54 -6.66
CA GLU A 38 -0.96 -2.33 -6.48
C GLU A 38 -0.52 -2.77 -5.08
N GLN A 39 0.59 -3.52 -4.98
CA GLN A 39 1.15 -3.95 -3.71
C GLN A 39 2.58 -3.44 -3.56
N VAL A 40 2.84 -2.71 -2.46
CA VAL A 40 4.17 -2.17 -2.14
C VAL A 40 4.63 -2.61 -0.76
N ASN A 41 5.93 -2.89 -0.60
CA ASN A 41 6.52 -3.37 0.65
C ASN A 41 7.08 -2.19 1.46
N GLY A 42 6.17 -1.47 2.12
CA GLY A 42 6.46 -0.20 2.80
C GLY A 42 6.50 0.98 1.82
N LEU A 43 5.97 2.12 2.25
CA LEU A 43 5.79 3.31 1.40
C LEU A 43 6.31 4.56 2.09
N SER A 44 7.08 5.36 1.38
CA SER A 44 7.46 6.73 1.76
C SER A 44 7.08 7.69 0.63
N ALA A 45 5.92 8.33 0.76
CA ALA A 45 5.40 9.27 -0.24
C ALA A 45 5.58 10.72 0.22
N THR A 46 6.10 11.58 -0.66
CA THR A 46 6.19 13.03 -0.44
C THR A 46 5.52 13.76 -1.62
N ALA A 47 4.31 14.28 -1.43
CA ALA A 47 3.58 14.98 -2.48
C ALA A 47 2.54 15.96 -1.92
N SER A 48 2.09 16.94 -2.71
CA SER A 48 0.99 17.82 -2.28
C SER A 48 -0.28 17.01 -1.99
N THR A 49 -0.58 16.04 -2.84
CA THR A 49 -1.69 15.09 -2.65
C THR A 49 -1.20 13.65 -2.74
N VAL A 50 -1.53 12.83 -1.74
CA VAL A 50 -1.23 11.40 -1.71
C VAL A 50 -2.54 10.61 -1.65
N VAL A 51 -2.78 9.75 -2.64
CA VAL A 51 -3.96 8.88 -2.70
C VAL A 51 -3.52 7.42 -2.62
N ILE A 52 -4.05 6.68 -1.66
CA ILE A 52 -3.72 5.27 -1.44
C ILE A 52 -4.97 4.43 -1.65
N SER A 53 -5.01 3.72 -2.79
CA SER A 53 -6.07 2.77 -3.14
C SER A 53 -5.64 1.30 -3.12
N GLY A 54 -4.32 1.04 -3.11
CA GLY A 54 -3.73 -0.30 -3.07
C GLY A 54 -3.30 -0.77 -1.67
N THR A 55 -2.49 -1.82 -1.63
CA THR A 55 -2.01 -2.45 -0.39
C THR A 55 -0.56 -2.08 -0.09
N VAL A 56 -0.30 -1.61 1.13
CA VAL A 56 1.04 -1.36 1.67
C VAL A 56 1.38 -2.41 2.73
N ASN A 57 2.20 -3.37 2.33
CA ASN A 57 2.73 -4.41 3.20
C ASN A 57 3.94 -3.88 3.97
N GLY A 58 3.67 -3.12 5.03
CA GLY A 58 4.70 -2.55 5.91
C GLY A 58 4.35 -1.16 6.41
N ASP A 59 5.37 -0.39 6.81
CA ASP A 59 5.18 0.97 7.32
C ASP A 59 4.87 1.95 6.18
N LEU A 60 3.84 2.76 6.38
CA LEU A 60 3.45 3.85 5.49
C LEU A 60 3.85 5.19 6.11
N ARG A 61 4.66 5.96 5.38
CA ARG A 61 5.03 7.34 5.67
C ARG A 61 4.54 8.23 4.55
N ALA A 62 3.57 9.10 4.83
CA ALA A 62 3.06 10.06 3.86
C ALA A 62 3.35 11.49 4.35
N TYR A 63 4.00 12.29 3.52
CA TYR A 63 4.27 13.70 3.72
C TYR A 63 3.54 14.49 2.64
N GLY A 64 2.50 15.23 3.00
CA GLY A 64 1.71 15.96 2.02
C GLY A 64 0.75 16.97 2.59
N SER A 65 0.11 17.78 1.74
CA SER A 65 -0.93 18.68 2.21
C SER A 65 -2.21 17.92 2.50
N ASP A 66 -2.58 17.04 1.57
CA ASP A 66 -3.77 16.19 1.65
C ASP A 66 -3.39 14.72 1.45
N VAL A 67 -3.78 13.87 2.38
CA VAL A 67 -3.54 12.43 2.33
C VAL A 67 -4.86 11.69 2.47
N VAL A 68 -5.20 10.90 1.44
CA VAL A 68 -6.44 10.15 1.35
C VAL A 68 -6.11 8.67 1.25
N VAL A 69 -6.67 7.88 2.18
CA VAL A 69 -6.70 6.42 2.11
C VAL A 69 -8.13 6.04 1.73
N THR A 70 -8.31 5.37 0.59
CA THR A 70 -9.63 4.93 0.13
C THR A 70 -10.08 3.69 0.90
N GLU A 71 -11.33 3.27 0.71
CA GLU A 71 -11.86 2.03 1.32
C GLU A 71 -11.10 0.77 0.90
N THR A 72 -10.51 0.76 -0.30
CA THR A 72 -9.73 -0.36 -0.82
C THR A 72 -8.28 -0.34 -0.34
N GLY A 73 -7.83 0.77 0.23
CA GLY A 73 -6.49 0.95 0.76
C GLY A 73 -6.25 0.10 2.01
N ASN A 74 -5.21 -0.74 2.00
CA ASN A 74 -4.88 -1.59 3.14
C ASN A 74 -3.41 -1.42 3.56
N VAL A 75 -3.17 -1.03 4.80
CA VAL A 75 -1.82 -0.91 5.37
C VAL A 75 -1.67 -1.90 6.50
N THR A 76 -0.73 -2.85 6.34
CA THR A 76 -0.51 -3.91 7.33
C THR A 76 0.41 -3.47 8.48
N GLY A 77 1.19 -2.39 8.29
CA GLY A 77 2.15 -1.87 9.26
C GLY A 77 1.73 -0.53 9.88
N THR A 78 2.72 0.25 10.34
CA THR A 78 2.43 1.52 11.01
C THR A 78 2.14 2.62 9.99
N VAL A 79 1.00 3.29 10.14
CA VAL A 79 0.65 4.48 9.35
C VAL A 79 1.15 5.73 10.06
N ARG A 80 1.99 6.51 9.38
CA ARG A 80 2.46 7.81 9.85
C ARG A 80 2.24 8.86 8.77
N ILE A 81 1.31 9.76 9.05
CA ILE A 81 0.93 10.83 8.14
C ILE A 81 1.41 12.15 8.74
N TYR A 82 2.20 12.87 7.95
CA TYR A 82 2.62 14.23 8.23
C TYR A 82 1.95 15.12 7.20
N ALA A 83 0.74 15.55 7.52
CA ALA A 83 -0.05 16.37 6.64
C ALA A 83 -0.70 17.57 7.32
N GLY A 84 -0.94 18.61 6.52
CA GLY A 84 -1.72 19.77 6.97
C GLY A 84 -3.18 19.38 7.27
N SER A 85 -3.71 18.40 6.54
CA SER A 85 -5.02 17.79 6.77
C SER A 85 -4.97 16.28 6.51
N ALA A 86 -5.72 15.50 7.30
CA ALA A 86 -5.84 14.06 7.10
C ALA A 86 -7.30 13.63 7.34
N THR A 87 -7.94 13.05 6.33
CA THR A 87 -9.32 12.56 6.40
C THR A 87 -9.38 11.06 6.08
N PRO A 88 -9.73 10.20 7.05
CA PRO A 88 -10.00 8.80 6.75
C PRO A 88 -11.31 8.70 5.96
N SER A 89 -11.31 7.98 4.84
CA SER A 89 -12.55 7.66 4.13
C SER A 89 -13.42 6.75 5.01
N PRO A 90 -14.73 7.03 5.20
CA PRO A 90 -15.61 6.13 5.92
C PRO A 90 -15.76 4.83 5.15
N ALA A 91 -15.58 3.69 5.82
CA ALA A 91 -15.96 2.39 5.28
C ALA A 91 -17.48 2.27 5.29
N THR A 92 -18.07 2.11 4.10
CA THR A 92 -19.50 1.87 3.88
C THR A 92 -19.83 0.38 4.00
#